data_AF-A0A3N5II05-F1
#
_entry.id   AF-A0A3N5II05-F1
#
_cell.length_a   1.000
_cell.length_b   1.000
_cell.length_c   1.000
_cell.angle_alpha   90.00
_cell.angle_beta   90.00
_cell.angle_gamma   90.00
#
_symmetry.space_group_name_H-M   'P 1'
#
loop_
_entity.id
_entity.type
_entity.pdbx_description
1 polymer ?
#
loop_
_entity_poly.entity_id
_entity_poly.type
_entity_poly.pdbx_seq_one_letter_code
_entity_poly.pdbx_strand_id
1 'polypeptide(L)'
;MYRISQEADWISEDEFPAAPEWADVHEEWLRFVDSKEQTARFASRLRKSAYQRDRTFSEIAVGYFLETKCSLPIIEWEPHGEAQTRAEFIVGSSEERVFIEVKTGGWQKDIKEAEGRNSPRFVQPKYSR
;
A
#
# COMPACT_ATOMS: atom_id res chain seq x y z
N MET A 1 -1.93 -12.95 -8.78
CA MET A 1 -2.99 -11.94 -8.65
C MET A 1 -4.31 -12.64 -8.41
N TYR A 2 -4.59 -13.64 -9.26
CA TYR A 2 -5.74 -14.53 -9.17
C TYR A 2 -6.07 -14.99 -7.74
N ARG A 3 -5.06 -15.39 -6.94
CA ARG A 3 -5.27 -15.86 -5.56
C ARG A 3 -5.72 -14.78 -4.56
N ILE A 4 -5.33 -13.52 -4.81
CA ILE A 4 -5.75 -12.38 -3.98
C ILE A 4 -7.14 -11.89 -4.43
N SER A 5 -7.41 -11.93 -5.74
CA SER A 5 -8.72 -11.51 -6.26
C SER A 5 -9.83 -12.50 -5.91
N GLN A 6 -9.55 -13.81 -5.81
CA GLN A 6 -10.51 -14.75 -5.21
C GLN A 6 -10.89 -14.24 -3.81
N GLU A 7 -12.17 -13.92 -3.60
CA GLU A 7 -12.77 -13.39 -2.36
C GLU A 7 -12.54 -11.89 -2.10
N ALA A 8 -12.12 -11.11 -3.10
CA ALA A 8 -11.97 -9.66 -2.93
C ALA A 8 -13.30 -8.90 -3.11
N ASP A 9 -13.58 -7.95 -2.22
CA ASP A 9 -14.80 -7.11 -2.29
C ASP A 9 -14.78 -6.19 -3.52
N TRP A 10 -13.60 -5.74 -3.96
CA TRP A 10 -13.44 -4.81 -5.09
C TRP A 10 -13.55 -5.45 -6.47
N ILE A 11 -13.69 -6.78 -6.60
CA ILE A 11 -13.73 -7.45 -7.91
C ILE A 11 -14.82 -6.89 -8.82
N SER A 12 -15.96 -6.48 -8.24
CA SER A 12 -17.08 -5.91 -8.98
C SER A 12 -17.10 -4.38 -8.97
N GLU A 13 -16.15 -3.73 -8.28
CA GLU A 13 -16.12 -2.29 -8.07
C GLU A 13 -15.24 -1.57 -9.09
N ASP A 14 -14.16 -2.20 -9.57
CA ASP A 14 -13.25 -1.61 -10.54
C ASP A 14 -12.56 -2.63 -11.46
N GLU A 15 -11.85 -2.10 -12.46
CA GLU A 15 -11.09 -2.89 -13.44
C GLU A 15 -9.67 -3.21 -12.96
N PHE A 16 -9.43 -3.35 -11.64
CA PHE A 16 -8.08 -3.56 -11.15
C PHE A 16 -7.52 -4.96 -11.49
N PRO A 17 -6.26 -5.05 -11.94
CA PRO A 17 -5.40 -3.96 -12.39
C PRO A 17 -5.81 -3.51 -13.79
N ALA A 18 -5.88 -2.20 -14.01
CA ALA A 18 -6.40 -1.66 -15.25
C ALA A 18 -5.48 -1.89 -16.47
N ALA A 19 -4.23 -2.31 -16.25
CA ALA A 19 -3.28 -2.59 -17.32
C ALA A 19 -2.36 -3.79 -17.00
N PRO A 20 -1.98 -4.60 -18.01
CA PRO A 20 -1.12 -5.78 -17.81
C PRO A 20 0.24 -5.48 -17.16
N GLU A 21 0.88 -4.39 -17.53
CA GLU A 21 2.17 -3.97 -16.97
C GLU A 21 2.08 -3.73 -15.45
N TRP A 22 0.96 -3.19 -14.98
CA TRP A 22 0.72 -3.04 -13.56
C TRP A 22 0.42 -4.39 -12.90
N ALA A 23 -0.24 -5.33 -13.60
CA ALA A 23 -0.45 -6.67 -13.08
C ALA A 23 0.89 -7.36 -12.75
N ASP A 24 1.88 -7.28 -13.64
CA ASP A 24 3.20 -7.89 -13.45
C ASP A 24 3.96 -7.30 -12.26
N VAL A 25 3.90 -5.98 -12.09
CA VAL A 25 4.50 -5.28 -10.94
C VAL A 25 3.86 -5.73 -9.63
N HIS A 26 2.52 -5.79 -9.57
CA HIS A 26 1.82 -6.29 -8.39
C HIS A 26 2.15 -7.77 -8.11
N GLU A 27 2.34 -8.60 -9.15
CA GLU A 27 2.77 -9.98 -8.96
C GLU A 27 4.16 -10.08 -8.35
N GLU A 28 5.08 -9.23 -8.77
CA GLU A 28 6.41 -9.16 -8.16
C GLU A 28 6.34 -8.81 -6.68
N TRP A 29 5.51 -7.81 -6.34
CA TRP A 29 5.27 -7.41 -4.96
C TRP A 29 4.64 -8.53 -4.12
N LEU A 30 3.68 -9.28 -4.68
CA LEU A 30 3.07 -10.42 -4.01
C LEU A 30 4.08 -11.56 -3.79
N ARG A 31 4.96 -11.83 -4.77
CA ARG A 31 6.05 -12.81 -4.61
C ARG A 31 7.03 -12.39 -3.52
N PHE A 32 7.36 -11.11 -3.44
CA PHE A 32 8.20 -10.56 -2.37
C PHE A 32 7.56 -10.81 -0.99
N VAL A 33 6.28 -10.47 -0.83
CA VAL A 33 5.55 -10.72 0.43
C VAL A 33 5.51 -12.21 0.78
N ASP A 34 5.32 -13.07 -0.21
CA ASP A 34 5.31 -14.52 -0.03
C ASP A 34 6.67 -15.06 0.41
N SER A 35 7.76 -14.57 -0.20
CA SER A 35 9.13 -14.93 0.23
C SER A 35 9.48 -14.49 1.66
N LYS A 36 8.68 -13.59 2.24
CA LYS A 36 8.81 -13.09 3.61
C LYS A 36 7.82 -13.76 4.58
N GLU A 37 7.07 -14.74 4.10
CA GLU A 37 6.02 -15.43 4.86
C GLU A 37 4.94 -14.47 5.40
N GLN A 38 4.75 -13.30 4.76
CA GLN A 38 3.79 -12.29 5.19
C GLN A 38 2.47 -12.34 4.40
N THR A 39 2.27 -13.33 3.52
CA THR A 39 1.09 -13.44 2.66
C THR A 39 -0.23 -13.32 3.43
N ALA A 40 -0.36 -14.01 4.56
CA ALA A 40 -1.58 -13.97 5.39
C ALA A 40 -1.87 -12.56 5.94
N ARG A 41 -0.83 -11.81 6.33
CA ARG A 41 -0.95 -10.45 6.86
C ARG A 41 -1.56 -9.51 5.81
N PHE A 42 -1.05 -9.56 4.59
CA PHE A 42 -1.47 -8.65 3.53
C PHE A 42 -2.75 -9.09 2.82
N ALA A 43 -2.97 -10.40 2.64
CA ALA A 43 -4.13 -10.91 1.91
C ALA A 43 -5.47 -10.43 2.50
N SER A 44 -5.58 -10.37 3.83
CA SER A 44 -6.80 -9.91 4.50
C SER A 44 -7.17 -8.45 4.21
N ARG A 45 -6.17 -7.58 3.93
CA ARG A 45 -6.38 -6.17 3.60
C ARG A 45 -6.50 -5.94 2.10
N LEU A 46 -5.74 -6.71 1.32
CA LEU A 46 -5.81 -6.69 -0.14
C LEU A 46 -7.16 -7.14 -0.69
N ARG A 47 -7.93 -7.93 0.06
CA ARG A 47 -9.27 -8.41 -0.31
C ARG A 47 -10.43 -7.49 0.10
N LYS A 48 -10.17 -6.39 0.82
CA LYS A 48 -11.24 -5.47 1.27
C LYS A 48 -11.69 -4.55 0.14
N SER A 49 -12.05 -3.31 0.43
CA SER A 49 -12.38 -2.30 -0.59
C SER A 49 -11.18 -1.90 -1.45
N ALA A 50 -11.44 -1.33 -2.63
CA ALA A 50 -10.39 -0.82 -3.54
C ALA A 50 -9.43 0.16 -2.83
N TYR A 51 -9.95 1.02 -1.95
CA TYR A 51 -9.14 1.92 -1.14
C TYR A 51 -8.14 1.19 -0.23
N GLN A 52 -8.61 0.14 0.47
CA GLN A 52 -7.74 -0.66 1.34
C GLN A 52 -6.72 -1.45 0.52
N ARG A 53 -7.12 -2.00 -0.63
CA ARG A 53 -6.23 -2.66 -1.59
C ARG A 53 -5.09 -1.73 -2.02
N ASP A 54 -5.42 -0.55 -2.56
CA ASP A 54 -4.42 0.39 -3.10
C ASP A 54 -3.46 0.89 -2.02
N ARG A 55 -4.00 1.17 -0.82
CA ARG A 55 -3.16 1.49 0.34
C ARG A 55 -2.22 0.35 0.67
N THR A 56 -2.73 -0.87 0.76
CA THR A 56 -1.93 -2.04 1.09
C THR A 56 -0.84 -2.31 0.06
N PHE A 57 -1.14 -2.16 -1.24
CA PHE A 57 -0.12 -2.27 -2.28
C PHE A 57 0.93 -1.16 -2.20
N SER A 58 0.56 0.06 -1.81
CA SER A 58 1.53 1.13 -1.56
C SER A 58 2.49 0.78 -0.42
N GLU A 59 1.99 0.17 0.65
CA GLU A 59 2.81 -0.34 1.75
C GLU A 59 3.80 -1.40 1.23
N ILE A 60 3.30 -2.41 0.50
CA ILE A 60 4.14 -3.47 -0.06
C ILE A 60 5.21 -2.89 -1.02
N ALA A 61 4.83 -1.94 -1.87
CA ALA A 61 5.73 -1.31 -2.81
C ALA A 61 6.90 -0.60 -2.10
N VAL A 62 6.63 0.11 -1.00
CA VAL A 62 7.66 0.75 -0.18
C VAL A 62 8.58 -0.30 0.45
N GLY A 63 8.02 -1.35 1.05
CA GLY A 63 8.80 -2.44 1.63
C GLY A 63 9.71 -3.14 0.61
N TYR A 64 9.15 -3.48 -0.57
CA TYR A 64 9.91 -4.05 -1.69
C TYR A 64 11.03 -3.12 -2.14
N PHE A 65 10.77 -1.82 -2.30
CA PHE A 65 11.77 -0.85 -2.72
C PHE A 65 12.91 -0.71 -1.72
N LEU A 66 12.59 -0.52 -0.43
CA LEU A 66 13.58 -0.37 0.64
C LEU A 66 14.50 -1.59 0.70
N GLU A 67 13.92 -2.79 0.64
CA GLU A 67 14.72 -3.99 0.78
C GLU A 67 15.49 -4.34 -0.49
N THR A 68 14.84 -4.32 -1.66
CA THR A 68 15.45 -4.83 -2.90
C THR A 68 16.27 -3.79 -3.66
N LYS A 69 15.96 -2.50 -3.52
CA LYS A 69 16.64 -1.41 -4.24
C LYS A 69 17.54 -0.59 -3.33
N CYS A 70 17.18 -0.42 -2.06
CA CYS A 70 18.01 0.32 -1.10
C CYS A 70 18.88 -0.57 -0.20
N SER A 71 18.74 -1.90 -0.28
CA SER A 71 19.45 -2.84 0.60
C SER A 71 19.22 -2.57 2.10
N LEU A 72 18.02 -2.09 2.44
CA LEU A 72 17.56 -1.88 3.82
C LEU A 72 16.61 -3.02 4.20
N PRO A 73 17.09 -4.07 4.88
CA PRO A 73 16.25 -5.22 5.15
C PRO A 73 15.16 -4.86 6.16
N ILE A 74 13.97 -5.43 5.96
CA ILE A 74 12.86 -5.28 6.91
C ILE A 74 13.13 -6.19 8.11
N ILE A 75 13.24 -5.59 9.29
CA ILE A 75 13.49 -6.27 10.56
C ILE A 75 12.16 -6.64 11.23
N GLU A 76 11.17 -5.76 11.15
CA GLU A 76 9.88 -5.93 11.81
C GLU A 76 8.75 -5.37 10.95
N TRP A 77 7.62 -6.09 10.93
CA TRP A 77 6.41 -5.74 10.22
C TRP A 77 5.34 -5.26 11.19
N GLU A 78 4.74 -4.12 10.89
CA GLU A 78 3.74 -3.45 11.71
C GLU A 78 4.15 -3.24 13.19
N PRO A 79 5.36 -2.70 13.46
CA PRO A 79 5.83 -2.51 14.82
C PRO A 79 4.99 -1.47 15.57
N HIS A 80 4.86 -1.70 16.87
CA HIS A 80 4.26 -0.73 17.78
C HIS A 80 5.28 0.38 18.10
N GLY A 81 4.93 1.61 17.78
CA GLY A 81 5.67 2.80 18.17
C GLY A 81 5.22 3.34 19.52
N GLU A 82 5.84 4.45 19.94
CA GLU A 82 5.41 5.20 21.11
C GLU A 82 3.99 5.78 20.90
N ALA A 83 3.22 5.90 21.99
CA ALA A 83 1.85 6.43 21.98
C ALA A 83 0.84 5.71 21.06
N GLN A 84 0.94 4.37 20.92
CA GLN A 84 0.05 3.52 20.11
C GLN A 84 0.09 3.77 18.59
N THR A 85 1.06 4.55 18.10
CA THR A 85 1.27 4.67 16.66
C THR A 85 1.78 3.33 16.10
N ARG A 86 1.28 2.91 14.94
CA ARG A 86 1.80 1.74 14.21
C ARG A 86 2.51 2.23 12.98
N ALA A 87 3.78 1.86 12.81
CA ALA A 87 4.43 1.94 11.50
C ALA A 87 4.03 0.72 10.67
N GLU A 88 4.36 0.76 9.40
CA GLU A 88 4.31 -0.38 8.51
C GLU A 88 5.58 -1.24 8.66
N PHE A 89 6.77 -0.63 8.84
CA PHE A 89 8.05 -1.35 8.92
C PHE A 89 9.02 -0.74 9.93
N ILE A 90 9.90 -1.58 10.48
CA ILE A 90 11.26 -1.17 10.86
C ILE A 90 12.24 -1.76 9.85
N VAL A 91 13.14 -0.93 9.32
CA VAL A 91 14.20 -1.35 8.39
C VAL A 91 15.59 -0.99 8.94
N GLY A 92 16.63 -1.67 8.45
CA GLY A 92 18.04 -1.36 8.75
C GLY A 92 18.80 -2.52 9.37
N SER A 93 19.55 -2.27 10.43
CA SER A 93 20.31 -3.28 11.17
C SER A 93 19.89 -3.35 12.64
N SER A 94 20.50 -4.24 13.41
CA SER A 94 20.31 -4.26 14.86
C SER A 94 20.76 -2.98 15.55
N GLU A 95 21.73 -2.27 14.95
CA GLU A 95 22.38 -1.07 15.49
C GLU A 95 21.68 0.22 15.04
N GLU A 96 21.17 0.24 13.80
CA GLU A 96 20.49 1.39 13.21
C GLU A 96 19.12 0.98 12.68
N ARG A 97 18.07 1.49 13.34
CA ARG A 97 16.68 1.15 13.04
C ARG A 97 15.92 2.39 12.60
N VAL A 98 15.25 2.29 11.45
CA VAL A 98 14.40 3.35 10.93
C VAL A 98 12.94 2.89 10.98
N PHE A 99 12.10 3.68 11.64
CA PHE A 99 10.66 3.46 11.72
C PHE A 99 10.00 4.10 10.49
N ILE A 100 9.26 3.31 9.72
CA ILE A 100 8.70 3.73 8.43
C ILE A 100 7.18 3.77 8.52
N GLU A 101 6.62 4.98 8.35
CA GLU A 101 5.19 5.18 8.15
C GLU A 101 4.88 5.50 6.68
N VAL A 102 4.00 4.73 6.05
CA VAL A 102 3.59 4.91 4.66
C VAL A 102 2.29 5.70 4.61
N LYS A 103 2.37 6.92 4.06
CA LYS A 103 1.20 7.76 3.81
C LYS A 103 0.83 7.72 2.34
N THR A 104 -0.34 7.17 2.02
CA THR A 104 -0.97 7.41 0.71
C THR A 104 -1.57 8.82 0.71
N GLY A 105 -0.84 9.77 0.16
CA GLY A 105 -1.35 11.13 -0.05
C GLY A 105 -2.57 11.10 -0.97
N GLY A 106 -3.66 11.74 -0.55
CA GLY A 106 -4.80 12.02 -1.43
C GLY A 106 -4.74 13.49 -1.82
N TRP A 107 -4.73 13.79 -3.12
CA TRP A 107 -4.81 15.18 -3.63
C TRP A 107 -5.99 15.95 -3.03
N GLN A 108 -7.04 15.24 -2.61
CA GLN A 108 -8.21 15.80 -1.96
C GLN A 108 -7.87 16.54 -0.66
N LYS A 109 -6.85 16.08 0.07
CA LYS A 109 -6.37 16.78 1.26
C LYS A 109 -5.73 18.11 0.86
N ASP A 110 -4.86 18.09 -0.14
CA ASP A 110 -4.17 19.28 -0.63
C ASP A 110 -5.17 20.29 -1.22
N ILE A 111 -6.20 19.82 -1.93
CA ILE A 111 -7.30 20.66 -2.42
C ILE A 111 -8.13 21.21 -1.26
N LYS A 112 -8.41 20.42 -0.23
CA LYS A 112 -9.16 20.91 0.93
C LYS A 112 -8.40 22.01 1.66
N GLU A 113 -7.08 21.89 1.73
CA GLU A 113 -6.19 22.88 2.31
C GLU A 113 -6.07 24.14 1.43
N ALA A 114 -5.97 23.98 0.10
CA ALA A 114 -5.78 25.10 -0.83
C ALA A 114 -7.07 25.82 -1.24
N GLU A 115 -8.16 25.08 -1.46
CA GLU A 115 -9.41 25.56 -2.07
C GLU A 115 -10.61 25.51 -1.10
N GLY A 116 -10.44 24.88 0.07
CA GLY A 116 -11.50 24.72 1.06
C GLY A 116 -12.44 23.56 0.78
N ARG A 117 -13.31 23.26 1.76
CA ARG A 117 -14.19 22.06 1.78
C ARG A 117 -15.23 22.00 0.65
N ASN A 118 -15.50 23.13 -0.01
CA ASN A 118 -16.55 23.24 -1.03
C ASN A 118 -15.99 23.25 -2.45
N SER A 119 -14.73 22.83 -2.65
CA SER A 119 -14.15 22.80 -4.00
C SER A 119 -14.98 21.89 -4.94
N PRO A 120 -15.35 22.38 -6.13
CA PRO A 120 -16.04 21.58 -7.13
C PRO A 120 -15.17 20.44 -7.67
N ARG A 121 -13.86 20.43 -7.38
CA ARG A 121 -12.97 19.32 -7.76
C ARG A 121 -13.26 18.05 -6.96
N PHE A 122 -13.90 18.15 -5.79
CA PHE A 122 -14.32 16.97 -5.03
C PHE A 122 -15.43 16.15 -5.68
N VAL A 123 -16.22 16.74 -6.59
CA VAL A 123 -17.25 16.02 -7.37
C VAL A 123 -16.74 15.51 -8.72
N GLN A 124 -15.48 15.80 -9.06
CA GLN A 124 -14.87 15.27 -10.27
C GLN A 124 -14.25 13.88 -10.02
N PRO A 125 -14.28 12.97 -11.02
CA PRO A 125 -13.61 11.68 -10.91
C PRO A 125 -12.12 11.85 -10.57
N LYS A 126 -11.61 11.00 -9.68
CA LYS A 126 -10.19 10.99 -9.30
C LYS A 126 -9.27 10.74 -10.50
N TYR A 127 -9.76 10.01 -11.49
CA TYR A 127 -9.08 9.70 -12.74
C TYR A 127 -10.05 9.99 -13.90
N SER A 128 -9.65 10.81 -14.86
CA SER A 128 -10.35 10.98 -16.14
C SER A 128 -9.66 10.11 -17.19
N ARG A 129 -10.46 9.45 -18.05
CA ARG A 129 -9.97 8.73 -19.24
C ARG A 129 -9.36 9.70 -20.25
#